data_AF-A0A935MQ29-F1
#
_entry.id   AF-A0A935MQ29-F1
#
_cell.length_a   1.000
_cell.length_b   1.000
_cell.length_c   1.000
_cell.angle_alpha   90.00
_cell.angle_beta   90.00
_cell.angle_gamma   90.00
#
_symmetry.space_group_name_H-M   'P 1'
#
loop_
_entity.id
_entity.type
_entity.pdbx_description
1 polymer ?
#
loop_
_entity_poly.entity_id
_entity_poly.type
_entity_poly.pdbx_seq_one_letter_code
_entity_poly.pdbx_strand_id
1 'polypeptide(L)'
;MQRHPSLMTLVTLALILAYFTRRDESGRIANFSTADFWRAVILMVTAVPIAVLTNAARVTGTGVMTYYYGKQATEGMWHDASRWLVYLVALVLLFGVNLLLKKILRGKSSEMAKVSEAALITHHSSLVTKSVLPLIVVLILSGVAINWFANRAEIAVQRTSLATFPPTLGEWKQKGNDIKFEPGIESVLGTTDYTMREYTAADGRIANIYVGYYASQRAGATYHSPQNCLPGAGWMLKEPQYITVTTADGRTFTANRYIIENGVYKEVMIYWYQGRGHIEASEYRDKINTVLDSVTRRRTDGAMVRVMTSVGSDEAASLAAASDLAARLAEQLPPYVPE
;
A
#
# COMPACT_ATOMS: atom_id res chain seq x y z
N MET A 1 -17.25 -12.75 -6.87
CA MET A 1 -16.81 -11.36 -6.55
C MET A 1 -17.27 -11.03 -5.14
N GLN A 2 -16.53 -11.46 -4.11
CA GLN A 2 -16.92 -11.22 -2.71
C GLN A 2 -16.42 -9.83 -2.29
N ARG A 3 -17.36 -8.93 -1.97
CA ARG A 3 -17.06 -7.58 -1.45
C ARG A 3 -16.78 -7.70 0.04
N HIS A 4 -15.55 -7.42 0.47
CA HIS A 4 -15.14 -7.49 1.87
C HIS A 4 -15.28 -6.13 2.57
N PRO A 5 -15.58 -6.10 3.88
CA PRO A 5 -15.64 -4.85 4.65
C PRO A 5 -14.24 -4.22 4.78
N SER A 6 -14.13 -2.94 4.41
CA SER A 6 -12.87 -2.17 4.39
C SER A 6 -12.77 -1.24 5.60
N LEU A 7 -11.60 -0.63 5.83
CA LEU A 7 -11.42 0.44 6.84
C LEU A 7 -12.51 1.54 6.72
N MET A 8 -12.96 1.80 5.49
CA MET A 8 -14.02 2.77 5.23
C MET A 8 -15.39 2.33 5.78
N THR A 9 -15.71 1.04 5.83
CA THR A 9 -16.98 0.57 6.41
C THR A 9 -17.00 0.76 7.93
N LEU A 10 -15.85 0.58 8.60
CA LEU A 10 -15.71 0.85 10.03
C LEU A 10 -15.82 2.34 10.38
N VAL A 11 -15.19 3.21 9.60
CA VAL A 11 -15.33 4.67 9.78
C VAL A 11 -16.78 5.11 9.52
N THR A 12 -17.42 4.54 8.50
CA THR A 12 -18.83 4.80 8.18
C THR A 12 -19.76 4.34 9.31
N LEU A 13 -19.51 3.18 9.89
CA LEU A 13 -20.27 2.68 11.04
C LEU A 13 -20.01 3.49 12.31
N ALA A 14 -18.78 3.95 12.54
CA ALA A 14 -18.48 4.85 13.65
C ALA A 14 -19.27 6.17 13.53
N LEU A 15 -19.38 6.71 12.31
CA LEU A 15 -20.20 7.89 12.01
C LEU A 15 -21.70 7.63 12.22
N ILE A 16 -22.21 6.52 11.68
CA ILE A 16 -23.60 6.09 11.87
C ILE A 16 -23.89 5.91 13.36
N LEU A 17 -23.03 5.21 14.09
CA LEU A 17 -23.19 4.96 15.51
C LEU A 17 -23.17 6.27 16.31
N ALA A 18 -22.20 7.15 16.03
CA ALA A 18 -22.12 8.47 16.66
C ALA A 18 -23.39 9.29 16.42
N TYR A 19 -23.93 9.24 15.21
CA TYR A 19 -25.15 9.93 14.80
C TYR A 19 -26.41 9.36 15.47
N PHE A 20 -26.65 8.04 15.37
CA PHE A 20 -27.85 7.38 15.90
C PHE A 20 -27.91 7.34 17.42
N THR A 21 -26.77 7.47 18.08
CA THR A 21 -26.71 7.45 19.54
C THR A 21 -26.70 8.86 20.14
N ARG A 22 -27.03 9.91 19.38
CA ARG A 22 -27.27 11.28 19.86
C ARG A 22 -28.47 11.32 20.81
N ARG A 23 -28.45 12.21 21.81
CA ARG A 23 -29.58 12.49 22.70
C ARG A 23 -30.34 13.69 22.13
N ASP A 24 -31.62 13.53 21.85
CA ASP A 24 -32.54 14.62 21.56
C ASP A 24 -33.55 14.70 22.72
N GLU A 25 -33.54 15.81 23.45
CA GLU A 25 -34.57 16.14 24.45
C GLU A 25 -35.37 17.41 24.05
N SER A 26 -35.26 17.94 22.82
CA SER A 26 -36.03 19.15 22.46
C SER A 26 -36.42 19.34 20.99
N GLY A 27 -36.11 18.41 20.07
CA GLY A 27 -36.65 18.43 18.71
C GLY A 27 -36.25 19.64 17.84
N ARG A 28 -35.28 20.46 18.26
CA ARG A 28 -34.72 21.57 17.48
C ARG A 28 -33.26 21.30 17.15
N ILE A 29 -32.89 21.41 15.87
CA ILE A 29 -31.48 21.53 15.49
C ILE A 29 -31.09 23.00 15.65
N ALA A 30 -30.61 23.36 16.84
CA ALA A 30 -29.79 24.54 17.01
C ALA A 30 -28.54 24.12 17.79
N ASN A 31 -27.43 24.07 17.04
CA ASN A 31 -26.04 23.85 17.48
C ASN A 31 -25.68 22.40 17.85
N PHE A 32 -24.65 21.86 17.16
CA PHE A 32 -23.88 20.74 17.70
C PHE A 32 -23.48 21.12 19.12
N SER A 33 -23.91 20.36 20.13
CA SER A 33 -23.27 20.51 21.43
C SER A 33 -21.78 20.20 21.22
N THR A 34 -20.90 21.02 21.77
CA THR A 34 -19.45 20.81 21.65
C THR A 34 -19.08 19.38 22.09
N ALA A 35 -19.81 18.83 23.07
CA ALA A 35 -19.66 17.46 23.54
C ALA A 35 -20.02 16.39 22.49
N ASP A 36 -21.09 16.56 21.70
CA ASP A 36 -21.47 15.58 20.67
C ASP A 36 -20.53 15.65 19.45
N PHE A 37 -20.05 16.85 19.10
CA PHE A 37 -19.01 17.02 18.08
C PHE A 37 -17.72 16.29 18.49
N TRP A 38 -17.21 16.56 19.70
CA TRP A 38 -16.01 15.90 20.20
C TRP A 38 -16.21 14.39 20.35
N ARG A 39 -17.39 13.91 20.75
CA ARG A 39 -17.67 12.47 20.80
C ARG A 39 -17.60 11.83 19.41
N ALA A 40 -18.17 12.45 18.39
CA ALA A 40 -18.09 11.96 17.01
C ALA A 40 -16.65 11.97 16.47
N VAL A 41 -15.91 13.04 16.74
CA VAL A 41 -14.47 13.14 16.39
C VAL A 41 -13.65 12.07 17.09
N ILE A 42 -13.83 11.87 18.40
CA ILE A 42 -13.12 10.85 19.18
C ILE A 42 -13.46 9.45 18.66
N LEU A 43 -14.72 9.16 18.34
CA LEU A 43 -15.10 7.86 17.77
C LEU A 43 -14.47 7.61 16.40
N MET A 44 -14.43 8.63 15.53
CA MET A 44 -13.77 8.54 14.23
C MET A 44 -12.26 8.32 14.36
N VAL A 45 -11.60 9.09 15.23
CA VAL A 45 -10.17 8.95 15.50
C VAL A 45 -9.86 7.59 16.11
N THR A 46 -10.72 7.08 17.00
CA THR A 46 -10.54 5.78 17.67
C THR A 46 -10.84 4.60 16.74
N ALA A 47 -11.64 4.79 15.68
CA ALA A 47 -11.87 3.76 14.67
C ALA A 47 -10.58 3.32 13.96
N VAL A 48 -9.64 4.25 13.75
CA VAL A 48 -8.35 3.98 13.10
C VAL A 48 -7.48 3.00 13.92
N PRO A 49 -7.12 3.28 15.19
CA PRO A 49 -6.34 2.35 15.99
C PRO A 49 -7.09 1.04 16.28
N ILE A 50 -8.42 1.06 16.45
CA ILE A 50 -9.21 -0.19 16.58
C ILE A 50 -9.06 -1.04 15.32
N ALA A 51 -9.17 -0.44 14.13
CA ALA A 51 -9.02 -1.17 12.87
C ALA A 51 -7.59 -1.68 12.67
N VAL A 52 -6.56 -0.89 13.04
CA VAL A 52 -5.16 -1.32 12.97
C VAL A 52 -4.91 -2.49 13.92
N LEU A 53 -5.30 -2.39 15.18
CA LEU A 53 -5.07 -3.42 16.20
C LEU A 53 -5.82 -4.72 15.88
N THR A 54 -7.08 -4.63 15.47
CA THR A 54 -7.87 -5.83 15.14
C THR A 54 -7.35 -6.49 13.86
N ASN A 55 -6.89 -5.72 12.86
CA ASN A 55 -6.22 -6.28 11.69
C ASN A 55 -4.84 -6.87 12.01
N ALA A 56 -4.04 -6.25 12.89
CA ALA A 56 -2.76 -6.79 13.33
C ALA A 56 -2.95 -8.13 14.05
N ALA A 57 -3.89 -8.19 15.01
CA ALA A 57 -4.25 -9.43 15.71
C ALA A 57 -4.71 -10.53 14.74
N ARG A 58 -5.45 -10.17 13.69
CA ARG A 58 -5.83 -11.10 12.62
C ARG A 58 -4.61 -11.67 11.92
N VAL A 59 -3.73 -10.80 11.41
CA VAL A 59 -2.54 -11.19 10.65
C VAL A 59 -1.63 -12.09 11.49
N THR A 60 -1.39 -11.72 12.75
CA THR A 60 -0.64 -12.54 13.70
C THR A 60 -1.34 -13.87 13.96
N GLY A 61 -2.64 -13.87 14.24
CA GLY A 61 -3.43 -15.08 14.48
C GLY A 61 -3.42 -16.04 13.29
N THR A 62 -3.56 -15.52 12.07
CA THR A 62 -3.45 -16.33 10.85
C THR A 62 -2.04 -16.90 10.68
N GLY A 63 -0.99 -16.11 10.98
CA GLY A 63 0.39 -16.59 10.94
C GLY A 63 0.66 -17.72 11.95
N VAL A 64 0.14 -17.59 13.17
CA VAL A 64 0.20 -18.63 14.21
C VAL A 64 -0.55 -19.89 13.77
N MET A 65 -1.75 -19.74 13.19
CA MET A 65 -2.51 -20.89 12.67
C MET A 65 -1.78 -21.61 11.54
N THR A 66 -1.21 -20.87 10.59
CA THR A 66 -0.42 -21.47 9.52
C THR A 66 0.81 -22.20 10.08
N TYR A 67 1.44 -21.67 11.13
CA TYR A 67 2.60 -22.28 11.78
C TYR A 67 2.27 -23.61 12.47
N TYR A 68 1.16 -23.69 13.21
CA TYR A 68 0.81 -24.89 13.99
C TYR A 68 -0.05 -25.91 13.22
N TYR A 69 -0.90 -25.46 12.29
CA TYR A 69 -1.90 -26.30 11.61
C TYR A 69 -1.68 -26.42 10.09
N GLY A 70 -0.61 -25.80 9.56
CA GLY A 70 -0.27 -25.82 8.14
C GLY A 70 -1.16 -24.89 7.28
N LYS A 71 -0.74 -24.67 6.02
CA LYS A 71 -1.42 -23.74 5.10
C LYS A 71 -2.89 -24.09 4.82
N GLN A 72 -3.25 -25.37 4.84
CA GLN A 72 -4.63 -25.85 4.58
C GLN A 72 -5.65 -25.35 5.60
N ALA A 73 -5.24 -25.05 6.84
CA ALA A 73 -6.13 -24.50 7.88
C ALA A 73 -6.48 -23.01 7.64
N THR A 74 -5.73 -22.32 6.77
CA THR A 74 -5.84 -20.89 6.51
C THR A 74 -6.23 -20.54 5.07
N GLU A 75 -6.58 -21.52 4.25
CA GLU A 75 -7.03 -21.33 2.87
C GLU A 75 -8.57 -21.48 2.76
N GLY A 76 -9.18 -20.74 1.83
CA GLY A 76 -10.63 -20.79 1.59
C GLY A 76 -11.48 -20.17 2.69
N MET A 77 -12.52 -20.88 3.14
CA MET A 77 -13.59 -20.35 4.00
C MET A 77 -13.13 -19.78 5.35
N TRP A 78 -12.05 -20.32 5.93
CA TRP A 78 -11.52 -19.87 7.22
C TRP A 78 -10.86 -18.51 7.14
N HIS A 79 -10.17 -18.26 6.02
CA HIS A 79 -9.58 -16.97 5.73
C HIS A 79 -10.67 -15.89 5.62
N ASP A 80 -11.78 -16.17 4.94
CA ASP A 80 -12.88 -15.22 4.80
C ASP A 80 -13.71 -15.07 6.09
N ALA A 81 -13.91 -16.15 6.86
CA ALA A 81 -14.58 -16.11 8.16
C ALA A 81 -13.80 -15.26 9.17
N SER A 82 -12.46 -15.38 9.20
CA SER A 82 -11.61 -14.58 10.08
C SER A 82 -11.69 -13.08 9.75
N ARG A 83 -11.86 -12.71 8.47
CA ARG A 83 -12.07 -11.31 8.05
C ARG A 83 -13.38 -10.73 8.61
N TRP A 84 -14.47 -11.50 8.60
CA TRP A 84 -15.77 -11.08 9.16
C TRP A 84 -15.76 -11.03 10.69
N LEU A 85 -15.09 -11.98 11.35
CA LEU A 85 -14.96 -12.02 12.80
C LEU A 85 -14.26 -10.77 13.34
N VAL A 86 -13.15 -10.38 12.72
CA VAL A 86 -12.37 -9.19 13.09
C VAL A 86 -13.21 -7.92 12.93
N TYR A 87 -14.03 -7.85 11.90
CA TYR A 87 -14.96 -6.76 11.70
C TYR A 87 -16.04 -6.69 12.79
N LEU A 88 -16.63 -7.81 13.19
CA LEU A 88 -17.59 -7.87 14.31
C LEU A 88 -16.94 -7.43 15.63
N VAL A 89 -15.72 -7.88 15.89
CA VAL A 89 -14.94 -7.45 17.08
C VAL A 89 -14.70 -5.95 17.05
N ALA A 90 -14.27 -5.39 15.92
CA ALA A 90 -14.06 -3.95 15.77
C ALA A 90 -15.36 -3.14 15.97
N LEU A 91 -16.50 -3.64 15.49
CA LEU A 91 -17.82 -3.03 15.71
C LEU A 91 -18.20 -3.01 17.20
N VAL A 92 -17.99 -4.12 17.91
CA VAL A 92 -18.28 -4.22 19.35
C VAL A 92 -17.39 -3.29 20.16
N LEU A 93 -16.10 -3.21 19.82
CA LEU A 93 -15.17 -2.28 20.46
C LEU A 93 -15.57 -0.82 20.23
N LEU A 94 -15.93 -0.45 19.00
CA LEU A 94 -16.44 0.89 18.68
C LEU A 94 -17.72 1.22 19.45
N PHE A 95 -18.64 0.26 19.57
CA PHE A 95 -19.84 0.42 20.38
C PHE A 95 -19.53 0.61 21.86
N GLY A 96 -18.58 -0.16 22.40
CA GLY A 96 -18.10 -0.04 23.78
C GLY A 96 -17.49 1.34 24.07
N VAL A 97 -16.64 1.86 23.17
CA VAL A 97 -16.09 3.22 23.27
C VAL A 97 -17.20 4.27 23.27
N ASN A 98 -18.21 4.12 22.41
CA ASN A 98 -19.35 5.04 22.39
C ASN A 98 -20.14 5.03 23.71
N LEU A 99 -20.38 3.86 24.31
CA LEU A 99 -21.03 3.76 25.62
C LEU A 99 -20.18 4.39 26.74
N LEU A 100 -18.87 4.17 26.72
CA LEU A 100 -17.94 4.75 27.68
C LEU A 100 -17.91 6.28 27.58
N LEU A 101 -17.80 6.83 26.36
CA LEU A 101 -17.83 8.26 26.12
C LEU A 101 -19.15 8.89 26.59
N LYS A 102 -20.28 8.22 26.36
CA LYS A 102 -21.57 8.66 26.89
C LYS A 102 -21.61 8.71 28.42
N LYS A 103 -20.97 7.76 29.10
CA LYS A 103 -20.90 7.71 30.56
C LYS A 103 -20.01 8.82 31.12
N ILE A 104 -18.85 9.05 30.51
CA ILE A 104 -17.88 10.07 30.94
C ILE A 104 -18.41 11.49 30.68
N LEU A 105 -19.00 11.72 29.50
CA LEU A 105 -19.54 13.02 29.12
C LEU A 105 -20.87 13.35 29.82
N ARG A 106 -21.59 12.36 30.40
CA ARG A 106 -22.76 12.56 31.28
C ARG A 106 -22.41 13.19 32.63
N GLY A 107 -21.17 13.07 33.09
CA GLY A 107 -20.75 13.49 34.43
C GLY A 107 -20.67 15.01 34.66
N LYS A 108 -20.99 15.85 33.66
CA LYS A 108 -20.85 17.31 33.73
C LYS A 108 -22.15 18.11 33.55
N SER A 109 -23.30 17.47 33.34
CA SER A 109 -24.58 18.14 33.02
C SER A 109 -25.73 17.76 33.94
N SER A 110 -25.44 17.46 35.22
CA SER A 110 -26.43 16.98 36.19
C SER A 110 -27.06 18.04 37.09
N GLU A 111 -26.76 19.34 36.94
CA GLU A 111 -27.35 20.39 37.79
C GLU A 111 -28.46 21.23 37.15
N MET A 112 -28.64 21.24 35.83
CA MET A 112 -29.64 22.11 35.16
C MET A 112 -30.91 21.40 34.67
N ALA A 113 -31.07 20.09 34.88
CA ALA A 113 -32.18 19.29 34.35
C ALA A 113 -33.27 18.97 35.39
N LYS A 114 -33.64 19.92 36.26
CA LYS A 114 -34.71 19.75 37.26
C LYS A 114 -35.97 20.62 37.05
N VAL A 115 -36.09 21.37 35.94
CA VAL A 115 -37.24 22.29 35.75
C VAL A 115 -38.17 21.93 34.58
N SER A 116 -37.81 20.99 33.70
CA SER A 116 -38.58 20.73 32.46
C SER A 116 -39.18 19.32 32.41
N GLU A 117 -39.93 18.91 33.43
CA GLU A 117 -40.65 17.62 33.46
C GLU A 117 -42.18 17.79 33.48
N ALA A 118 -42.69 18.96 33.05
CA ALA A 118 -44.12 19.27 33.06
C ALA A 118 -44.77 19.48 31.68
N ALA A 119 -44.07 19.22 30.57
CA ALA A 119 -44.62 19.40 29.22
C ALA A 119 -44.44 18.17 28.34
N LEU A 120 -44.92 17.03 28.81
CA LEU A 120 -45.19 15.85 27.99
C LEU A 120 -46.69 15.87 27.65
N ILE A 121 -47.02 16.20 26.40
CA ILE A 121 -48.11 15.62 25.58
C ILE A 121 -48.15 16.42 24.26
N THR A 122 -48.37 15.71 23.15
CA THR A 122 -48.53 16.15 21.74
C THR A 122 -47.26 16.50 20.94
N HIS A 123 -46.63 15.48 20.34
CA HIS A 123 -46.65 15.33 18.87
C HIS A 123 -46.06 13.98 18.48
N HIS A 124 -46.92 13.07 18.01
CA HIS A 124 -46.49 11.86 17.30
C HIS A 124 -46.54 12.14 15.79
N SER A 125 -45.53 11.59 15.10
CA SER A 125 -45.44 11.36 13.65
C SER A 125 -45.13 12.52 12.70
N SER A 126 -44.13 12.24 11.84
CA SER A 126 -43.90 12.76 10.47
C SER A 126 -42.61 13.55 10.17
N LEU A 127 -41.48 13.31 10.85
CA LEU A 127 -40.21 14.02 10.51
C LEU A 127 -38.95 13.13 10.41
N VAL A 128 -39.11 11.83 10.16
CA VAL A 128 -37.97 10.91 9.94
C VAL A 128 -37.26 11.16 8.60
N THR A 129 -37.90 11.84 7.63
CA THR A 129 -37.44 11.90 6.24
C THR A 129 -36.51 13.07 5.88
N LYS A 130 -36.46 14.17 6.64
CA LYS A 130 -35.71 15.38 6.20
C LYS A 130 -34.26 15.46 6.69
N SER A 131 -33.90 14.80 7.80
CA SER A 131 -32.58 14.96 8.46
C SER A 131 -31.62 13.79 8.26
N VAL A 132 -32.14 12.60 7.92
CA VAL A 132 -31.32 11.43 7.53
C VAL A 132 -30.87 11.55 6.07
N LEU A 133 -31.68 12.23 5.25
CA LEU A 133 -31.45 12.45 3.82
C LEU A 133 -30.08 13.07 3.51
N PRO A 134 -29.60 14.17 4.15
CA PRO A 134 -28.28 14.72 3.83
C PRO A 134 -27.12 13.78 4.21
N LEU A 135 -27.20 13.02 5.30
CA LEU A 135 -26.15 12.05 5.67
C LEU A 135 -26.14 10.85 4.71
N ILE A 136 -27.32 10.33 4.37
CA ILE A 136 -27.47 9.29 3.34
C ILE A 136 -26.95 9.81 2.00
N VAL A 137 -27.28 11.05 1.64
CA VAL A 137 -26.79 11.70 0.41
C VAL A 137 -25.27 11.83 0.45
N VAL A 138 -24.65 12.28 1.54
CA VAL A 138 -23.18 12.34 1.65
C VAL A 138 -22.55 10.95 1.57
N LEU A 139 -23.12 9.94 2.23
CA LEU A 139 -22.63 8.56 2.16
C LEU A 139 -22.78 7.97 0.76
N ILE A 140 -23.92 8.20 0.10
CA ILE A 140 -24.15 7.80 -1.29
C ILE A 140 -23.19 8.54 -2.21
N LEU A 141 -23.06 9.87 -2.10
CA LEU A 141 -22.18 10.68 -2.92
C LEU A 141 -20.71 10.29 -2.71
N SER A 142 -20.28 10.02 -1.48
CA SER A 142 -18.93 9.52 -1.18
C SER A 142 -18.72 8.12 -1.73
N GLY A 143 -19.70 7.20 -1.59
CA GLY A 143 -19.65 5.87 -2.18
C GLY A 143 -19.62 5.91 -3.71
N VAL A 144 -20.40 6.79 -4.34
CA VAL A 144 -20.38 7.05 -5.78
C VAL A 144 -19.05 7.66 -6.19
N ALA A 145 -18.50 8.62 -5.44
CA ALA A 145 -17.21 9.24 -5.74
C ALA A 145 -16.07 8.23 -5.62
N ILE A 146 -16.04 7.40 -4.57
CA ILE A 146 -15.06 6.33 -4.38
C ILE A 146 -15.20 5.27 -5.47
N ASN A 147 -16.43 4.86 -5.79
CA ASN A 147 -16.67 3.88 -6.85
C ASN A 147 -16.25 4.43 -8.22
N TRP A 148 -16.60 5.68 -8.51
CA TRP A 148 -16.19 6.38 -9.72
C TRP A 148 -14.67 6.48 -9.78
N PHE A 149 -14.00 6.79 -8.66
CA PHE A 149 -12.53 6.87 -8.59
C PHE A 149 -11.87 5.51 -8.78
N ALA A 150 -12.35 4.47 -8.08
CA ALA A 150 -11.82 3.11 -8.14
C ALA A 150 -12.02 2.45 -9.51
N ASN A 151 -13.14 2.76 -10.18
CA ASN A 151 -13.45 2.27 -11.52
C ASN A 151 -13.01 3.24 -12.62
N ARG A 152 -12.41 4.38 -12.26
CA ARG A 152 -11.87 5.32 -13.23
C ARG A 152 -10.74 4.62 -13.97
N ALA A 153 -10.85 4.55 -15.28
CA ALA A 153 -9.82 3.99 -16.14
C ALA A 153 -8.48 4.71 -15.90
N GLU A 154 -7.42 3.92 -15.79
CA GLU A 154 -6.05 4.42 -15.79
C GLU A 154 -5.65 4.81 -17.21
N ILE A 155 -4.81 5.84 -17.32
CA ILE A 155 -4.25 6.23 -18.61
C ILE A 155 -3.15 5.23 -18.94
N ALA A 156 -3.38 4.40 -19.96
CA ALA A 156 -2.34 3.57 -20.53
C ALA A 156 -1.33 4.47 -21.27
N VAL A 157 -0.04 4.27 -20.99
CA VAL A 157 1.02 5.04 -21.62
C VAL A 157 1.69 4.20 -22.69
N GLN A 158 1.98 4.82 -23.84
CA GLN A 158 2.75 4.17 -24.89
C GLN A 158 4.19 3.97 -24.42
N ARG A 159 4.69 2.75 -24.61
CA ARG A 159 6.03 2.34 -24.21
C ARG A 159 6.54 1.27 -25.15
N THR A 160 7.85 1.14 -25.17
CA THR A 160 8.53 0.03 -25.83
C THR A 160 8.57 -1.19 -24.92
N SER A 161 8.51 -2.40 -25.48
CA SER A 161 8.62 -3.64 -24.72
C SER A 161 10.04 -3.86 -24.21
N LEU A 162 10.18 -4.31 -22.95
CA LEU A 162 11.45 -4.70 -22.34
C LEU A 162 12.10 -5.92 -23.02
N ALA A 163 11.36 -6.68 -23.83
CA ALA A 163 11.94 -7.71 -24.68
C ALA A 163 12.93 -7.13 -25.72
N THR A 164 12.76 -5.86 -26.11
CA THR A 164 13.62 -5.16 -27.06
C THR A 164 14.67 -4.28 -26.37
N PHE A 165 14.94 -4.53 -25.08
CA PHE A 165 15.97 -3.81 -24.35
C PHE A 165 17.33 -3.95 -25.07
N PRO A 166 18.19 -2.93 -25.09
CA PRO A 166 19.40 -2.99 -25.90
C PRO A 166 20.38 -4.06 -25.39
N PRO A 167 21.04 -4.82 -26.29
CA PRO A 167 22.06 -5.81 -25.91
C PRO A 167 23.36 -5.15 -25.44
N THR A 168 23.49 -3.82 -25.54
CA THR A 168 24.67 -3.06 -25.13
C THR A 168 24.26 -1.88 -24.27
N LEU A 169 24.91 -1.72 -23.12
CA LEU A 169 24.75 -0.59 -22.22
C LEU A 169 26.12 0.05 -22.01
N GLY A 170 26.49 0.95 -22.92
CA GLY A 170 27.85 1.47 -22.96
C GLY A 170 28.89 0.37 -23.22
N GLU A 171 29.85 0.22 -22.31
CA GLU A 171 30.90 -0.81 -22.40
C GLU A 171 30.39 -2.23 -22.00
N TRP A 172 29.19 -2.33 -21.44
CA TRP A 172 28.59 -3.59 -21.04
C TRP A 172 27.91 -4.27 -22.23
N LYS A 173 28.25 -5.54 -22.48
CA LYS A 173 27.64 -6.35 -23.55
C LYS A 173 26.84 -7.49 -22.96
N GLN A 174 25.64 -7.70 -23.48
CA GLN A 174 24.78 -8.79 -23.05
C GLN A 174 25.50 -10.13 -23.24
N LYS A 175 25.41 -10.97 -22.21
CA LYS A 175 25.98 -12.31 -22.18
C LYS A 175 24.85 -13.32 -22.30
N GLY A 176 24.84 -14.05 -23.42
CA GLY A 176 23.80 -15.03 -23.71
C GLY A 176 22.44 -14.39 -24.02
N ASN A 177 21.39 -15.20 -23.87
CA ASN A 177 20.00 -14.78 -24.12
C ASN A 177 19.33 -14.26 -22.84
N ASP A 178 18.14 -13.70 -22.99
CA ASP A 178 17.30 -13.27 -21.86
C ASP A 178 17.00 -14.45 -20.92
N ILE A 179 17.14 -14.20 -19.62
CA ILE A 179 16.76 -15.14 -18.58
C ILE A 179 15.25 -15.05 -18.40
N LYS A 180 14.57 -16.19 -18.56
CA LYS A 180 13.11 -16.30 -18.38
C LYS A 180 12.80 -17.02 -17.09
N PHE A 181 11.80 -16.52 -16.37
CA PHE A 181 11.23 -17.23 -15.24
C PHE A 181 10.36 -18.39 -15.74
N GLU A 182 10.19 -19.41 -14.90
CA GLU A 182 9.21 -20.45 -15.17
C GLU A 182 7.78 -19.85 -15.17
N PRO A 183 6.84 -20.36 -15.99
CA PRO A 183 5.50 -19.80 -16.12
C PRO A 183 4.74 -19.65 -14.79
N GLY A 184 4.97 -20.57 -13.85
CA GLY A 184 4.40 -20.49 -12.49
C GLY A 184 4.87 -19.25 -11.73
N ILE A 185 6.16 -18.91 -11.81
CA ILE A 185 6.75 -17.74 -11.15
C ILE A 185 6.26 -16.44 -11.82
N GLU A 186 6.21 -16.40 -13.15
CA GLU A 186 5.69 -15.23 -13.89
C GLU A 186 4.27 -14.87 -13.47
N SER A 187 3.40 -15.88 -13.31
CA SER A 187 2.01 -15.69 -12.90
C SER A 187 1.89 -15.10 -11.48
N VAL A 188 2.83 -15.43 -10.60
CA VAL A 188 2.86 -14.94 -9.21
C VAL A 188 3.47 -13.54 -9.14
N LEU A 189 4.50 -13.25 -9.94
CA LEU A 189 5.13 -11.92 -10.01
C LEU A 189 4.14 -10.87 -10.51
N GLY A 190 3.25 -11.25 -11.44
CA GLY A 190 2.19 -10.37 -11.96
C GLY A 190 2.72 -9.15 -12.72
N THR A 191 3.99 -9.17 -13.15
CA THR A 191 4.59 -8.13 -13.98
C THR A 191 3.89 -8.07 -15.33
N THR A 192 3.60 -6.87 -15.82
CA THR A 192 3.07 -6.67 -17.18
C THR A 192 4.13 -6.97 -18.24
N ASP A 193 5.37 -6.61 -17.95
CA ASP A 193 6.52 -6.82 -18.83
C ASP A 193 7.77 -6.86 -17.96
N TYR A 194 8.76 -7.67 -18.34
CA TYR A 194 10.02 -7.72 -17.62
C TYR A 194 11.19 -8.08 -18.54
N THR A 195 12.39 -7.70 -18.12
CA THR A 195 13.62 -8.24 -18.68
C THR A 195 14.57 -8.64 -17.57
N MET A 196 15.24 -9.77 -17.76
CA MET A 196 16.33 -10.23 -16.92
C MET A 196 17.46 -10.67 -17.82
N ARG A 197 18.64 -10.08 -17.65
CA ARG A 197 19.79 -10.27 -18.56
C ARG A 197 21.08 -10.24 -17.78
N GLU A 198 22.06 -10.97 -18.26
CA GLU A 198 23.46 -10.81 -17.85
C GLU A 198 24.17 -9.88 -18.82
N TYR A 199 25.05 -9.05 -18.29
CA TYR A 199 25.98 -8.22 -19.05
C TYR A 199 27.40 -8.48 -18.56
N THR A 200 28.35 -8.42 -19.49
CA THR A 200 29.78 -8.56 -19.22
C THR A 200 30.47 -7.24 -19.53
N ALA A 201 31.31 -6.78 -18.60
CA ALA A 201 32.21 -5.64 -18.81
C ALA A 201 33.49 -6.06 -19.56
N ALA A 202 34.24 -5.08 -20.06
CA ALA A 202 35.49 -5.32 -20.80
C ALA A 202 36.56 -6.09 -19.99
N ASP A 203 36.52 -6.00 -18.66
CA ASP A 203 37.44 -6.70 -17.76
C ASP A 203 36.93 -8.09 -17.31
N GLY A 204 35.84 -8.58 -17.91
CA GLY A 204 35.28 -9.89 -17.67
C GLY A 204 34.31 -9.97 -16.49
N ARG A 205 34.08 -8.88 -15.74
CA ARG A 205 33.03 -8.87 -14.70
C ARG A 205 31.66 -9.10 -15.30
N ILE A 206 30.86 -9.92 -14.62
CA ILE A 206 29.48 -10.21 -15.00
C ILE A 206 28.54 -9.54 -14.01
N ALA A 207 27.49 -8.90 -14.54
CA ALA A 207 26.42 -8.32 -13.75
C ALA A 207 25.06 -8.75 -14.31
N ASN A 208 24.10 -9.00 -13.43
CA ASN A 208 22.72 -9.27 -13.77
C ASN A 208 21.89 -8.00 -13.62
N ILE A 209 20.99 -7.74 -14.57
CA ILE A 209 19.93 -6.74 -14.41
C ILE A 209 18.58 -7.43 -14.34
N TYR A 210 17.65 -6.79 -13.62
CA TYR A 210 16.24 -7.09 -13.65
C TYR A 210 15.43 -5.80 -13.71
N VAL A 211 14.49 -5.73 -14.63
CA VAL A 211 13.50 -4.64 -14.70
C VAL A 211 12.12 -5.30 -14.74
N GLY A 212 11.31 -5.11 -13.70
CA GLY A 212 9.94 -5.58 -13.65
C GLY A 212 8.97 -4.41 -13.76
N TYR A 213 8.28 -4.28 -14.89
CA TYR A 213 7.33 -3.21 -15.18
C TYR A 213 5.89 -3.66 -14.93
N TYR A 214 5.12 -2.77 -14.31
CA TYR A 214 3.71 -2.95 -13.98
C TYR A 214 2.94 -1.79 -14.62
N ALA A 215 2.04 -2.09 -15.55
CA ALA A 215 1.19 -1.08 -16.18
C ALA A 215 0.07 -0.60 -15.24
N SER A 216 -0.25 -1.38 -14.21
CA SER A 216 -1.20 -1.02 -13.16
C SER A 216 -0.74 -1.63 -11.86
N GLN A 217 -0.83 -0.85 -10.77
CA GLN A 217 -0.59 -1.33 -9.41
C GLN A 217 -1.88 -1.54 -8.62
N ARG A 218 -3.02 -1.72 -9.31
CA ARG A 218 -4.32 -2.04 -8.69
C ARG A 218 -4.48 -3.55 -8.48
N ALA A 219 -5.43 -3.92 -7.62
CA ALA A 219 -5.95 -5.28 -7.49
C ALA A 219 -4.91 -6.40 -7.24
N GLY A 220 -3.84 -6.10 -6.49
CA GLY A 220 -2.87 -7.10 -6.01
C GLY A 220 -1.62 -7.28 -6.87
N ALA A 221 -1.56 -6.67 -8.06
CA ALA A 221 -0.35 -6.65 -8.89
C ALA A 221 0.58 -5.50 -8.47
N THR A 222 1.25 -5.64 -7.34
CA THR A 222 2.20 -4.63 -6.84
C THR A 222 3.58 -5.23 -6.72
N TYR A 223 4.59 -4.59 -7.33
CA TYR A 223 5.97 -4.91 -6.97
C TYR A 223 6.26 -4.54 -5.52
N HIS A 224 7.22 -5.27 -4.95
CA HIS A 224 7.74 -5.09 -3.61
C HIS A 224 9.28 -5.13 -3.64
N SER A 225 9.92 -4.65 -2.57
CA SER A 225 11.38 -4.74 -2.40
C SER A 225 11.94 -6.17 -2.56
N PRO A 226 13.18 -6.32 -3.07
CA PRO A 226 13.92 -7.59 -3.02
C PRO A 226 13.98 -8.22 -1.63
N GLN A 227 13.85 -7.41 -0.57
CA GLN A 227 13.82 -7.85 0.82
C GLN A 227 12.74 -8.89 1.10
N ASN A 228 11.66 -8.92 0.31
CA ASN A 228 10.56 -9.86 0.52
C ASN A 228 10.74 -11.19 -0.23
N CYS A 229 11.51 -11.22 -1.33
CA CYS A 229 11.70 -12.42 -2.15
C CYS A 229 13.06 -13.08 -1.98
N LEU A 230 14.13 -12.30 -1.86
CA LEU A 230 15.49 -12.81 -1.79
C LEU A 230 15.73 -13.73 -0.57
N PRO A 231 15.22 -13.42 0.64
CA PRO A 231 15.35 -14.36 1.76
C PRO A 231 14.68 -15.71 1.52
N GLY A 232 13.55 -15.73 0.81
CA GLY A 232 12.87 -16.96 0.41
C GLY A 232 13.69 -17.84 -0.55
N ALA A 233 14.60 -17.23 -1.31
CA ALA A 233 15.56 -17.91 -2.18
C ALA A 233 16.92 -18.19 -1.50
N GLY A 234 17.02 -18.00 -0.18
CA GLY A 234 18.23 -18.28 0.61
C GLY A 234 19.25 -17.14 0.67
N TRP A 235 18.94 -15.96 0.12
CA TRP A 235 19.84 -14.81 0.16
C TRP A 235 19.66 -14.00 1.45
N MET A 236 20.75 -13.74 2.15
CA MET A 236 20.81 -12.85 3.30
C MET A 236 21.19 -11.44 2.87
N LEU A 237 20.37 -10.45 3.22
CA LEU A 237 20.68 -9.04 2.96
C LEU A 237 21.51 -8.46 4.11
N LYS A 238 22.62 -7.82 3.76
CA LYS A 238 23.61 -7.20 4.66
C LYS A 238 23.89 -5.77 4.22
N GLU A 239 24.40 -4.98 5.16
CA GLU A 239 24.89 -3.62 4.92
C GLU A 239 23.93 -2.73 4.11
N PRO A 240 22.69 -2.50 4.60
CA PRO A 240 21.75 -1.59 3.94
C PRO A 240 22.34 -0.19 3.87
N GLN A 241 22.44 0.35 2.66
CA GLN A 241 22.94 1.71 2.42
C GLN A 241 22.13 2.41 1.33
N TYR A 242 22.04 3.73 1.42
CA TYR A 242 21.63 4.55 0.28
C TYR A 242 22.87 5.05 -0.42
N ILE A 243 22.91 4.91 -1.74
CA ILE A 243 23.98 5.44 -2.59
C ILE A 243 23.41 6.44 -3.58
N THR A 244 24.24 7.37 -4.03
CA THR A 244 23.91 8.28 -5.13
C THR A 244 24.51 7.73 -6.41
N VAL A 245 23.66 7.43 -7.38
CA VAL A 245 24.07 7.04 -8.73
C VAL A 245 24.05 8.29 -9.61
N THR A 246 25.12 8.51 -10.36
CA THR A 246 25.26 9.64 -11.27
C THR A 246 25.30 9.11 -12.70
N THR A 247 24.38 9.57 -13.54
CA THR A 247 24.33 9.25 -14.97
C THR A 247 25.38 10.07 -15.74
N ALA A 248 25.74 9.63 -16.94
CA ALA A 248 26.73 10.30 -17.79
C ALA A 248 26.29 11.72 -18.21
N ASP A 249 24.98 11.97 -18.29
CA ASP A 249 24.40 13.29 -18.50
C ASP A 249 24.39 14.20 -17.24
N GLY A 250 24.91 13.70 -16.11
CA GLY A 250 25.04 14.44 -14.86
C GLY A 250 23.81 14.43 -13.96
N ARG A 251 22.72 13.76 -14.34
CA ARG A 251 21.59 13.55 -13.41
C ARG A 251 22.03 12.62 -12.28
N THR A 252 21.46 12.86 -11.10
CA THR A 252 21.74 12.05 -9.92
C THR A 252 20.45 11.51 -9.34
N PHE A 253 20.46 10.27 -8.88
CA PHE A 253 19.35 9.68 -8.14
C PHE A 253 19.86 8.82 -7.00
N THR A 254 19.01 8.66 -5.98
CA THR A 254 19.31 7.78 -4.84
C THR A 254 18.81 6.38 -5.13
N ALA A 255 19.63 5.38 -4.84
CA ALA A 255 19.29 3.96 -4.92
C ALA A 255 19.63 3.23 -3.63
N ASN A 256 19.01 2.08 -3.40
CA ASN A 256 19.42 1.19 -2.31
C ASN A 256 20.62 0.38 -2.75
N ARG A 257 21.56 0.16 -1.83
CA ARG A 257 22.70 -0.74 -1.97
C ARG A 257 22.68 -1.74 -0.82
N TYR A 258 22.90 -2.99 -1.16
CA TYR A 258 23.06 -4.09 -0.22
C TYR A 258 24.25 -4.95 -0.63
N ILE A 259 24.93 -5.53 0.35
CA ILE A 259 25.62 -6.81 0.12
C ILE A 259 24.59 -7.92 0.33
N ILE A 260 24.54 -8.87 -0.59
CA ILE A 260 23.72 -10.07 -0.42
C ILE A 260 24.60 -11.31 -0.44
N GLU A 261 24.28 -12.28 0.41
CA GLU A 261 25.07 -13.49 0.60
C GLU A 261 24.19 -14.73 0.48
N ASN A 262 24.67 -15.75 -0.25
CA ASN A 262 24.04 -17.07 -0.32
C ASN A 262 25.14 -18.14 -0.32
N GLY A 263 25.40 -18.71 0.86
CA GLY A 263 26.50 -19.66 1.05
C GLY A 263 27.86 -19.00 0.79
N VAL A 264 28.53 -19.45 -0.29
CA VAL A 264 29.84 -18.91 -0.73
C VAL A 264 29.71 -17.73 -1.69
N TYR A 265 28.51 -17.46 -2.19
CA TYR A 265 28.27 -16.37 -3.13
C TYR A 265 28.01 -15.07 -2.38
N LYS A 266 28.77 -14.04 -2.72
CA LYS A 266 28.59 -12.67 -2.23
C LYS A 266 28.38 -11.76 -3.43
N GLU A 267 27.33 -10.95 -3.40
CA GLU A 267 26.99 -10.00 -4.48
C GLU A 267 26.71 -8.60 -3.93
N VAL A 268 27.06 -7.58 -4.71
CA VAL A 268 26.55 -6.22 -4.53
C VAL A 268 25.24 -6.12 -5.28
N MET A 269 24.18 -5.72 -4.58
CA MET A 269 22.88 -5.42 -5.19
C MET A 269 22.60 -3.92 -5.08
N ILE A 270 22.25 -3.31 -6.21
CA ILE A 270 21.70 -1.96 -6.28
C ILE A 270 20.27 -2.05 -6.82
N TYR A 271 19.30 -1.39 -6.18
CA TYR A 271 17.93 -1.36 -6.69
C TYR A 271 17.19 -0.05 -6.37
N TRP A 272 16.25 0.30 -7.22
CA TRP A 272 15.38 1.48 -7.09
C TRP A 272 14.03 1.25 -7.78
N TYR A 273 13.13 2.21 -7.62
CA TYR A 273 11.83 2.27 -8.28
C TYR A 273 11.81 3.43 -9.26
N GLN A 274 11.24 3.23 -10.44
CA GLN A 274 11.19 4.24 -11.49
C GLN A 274 9.87 4.23 -12.23
N GLY A 275 9.34 5.40 -12.53
CA GLY A 275 8.12 5.58 -13.34
C GLY A 275 7.36 6.84 -12.96
N ARG A 276 6.51 7.32 -13.88
CA ARG A 276 5.67 8.52 -13.65
C ARG A 276 6.50 9.78 -13.33
N GLY A 277 7.73 9.82 -13.83
CA GLY A 277 8.68 10.93 -13.63
C GLY A 277 9.43 10.87 -12.30
N HIS A 278 9.27 9.78 -11.54
CA HIS A 278 9.91 9.58 -10.25
C HIS A 278 11.01 8.51 -10.34
N ILE A 279 12.11 8.74 -9.63
CA ILE A 279 13.16 7.75 -9.35
C ILE A 279 13.36 7.74 -7.84
N GLU A 280 13.03 6.63 -7.20
CA GLU A 280 12.93 6.54 -5.74
C GLU A 280 13.66 5.31 -5.19
N ALA A 281 14.49 5.51 -4.16
CA ALA A 281 15.04 4.37 -3.42
C ALA A 281 13.99 3.78 -2.46
N SER A 282 13.16 4.62 -1.83
CA SER A 282 12.23 4.15 -0.81
C SER A 282 10.94 3.59 -1.43
N GLU A 283 10.63 2.33 -1.14
CA GLU A 283 9.36 1.72 -1.52
C GLU A 283 8.17 2.54 -0.97
N TYR A 284 8.26 3.01 0.28
CA TYR A 284 7.20 3.82 0.88
C TYR A 284 6.98 5.14 0.15
N ARG A 285 8.06 5.81 -0.28
CA ARG A 285 7.95 7.05 -1.06
C ARG A 285 7.32 6.79 -2.42
N ASP A 286 7.75 5.73 -3.12
CA ASP A 286 7.18 5.34 -4.40
C ASP A 286 5.67 5.01 -4.28
N LYS A 287 5.25 4.31 -3.20
CA LYS A 287 3.82 4.05 -2.95
C LYS A 287 3.04 5.34 -2.68
N ILE A 288 3.59 6.29 -1.94
CA ILE A 288 2.95 7.61 -1.72
C ILE A 288 2.81 8.35 -3.06
N ASN A 289 3.85 8.39 -3.88
CA ASN A 289 3.81 9.02 -5.20
C ASN A 289 2.77 8.33 -6.09
N THR A 290 2.71 7.00 -6.09
CA THR A 290 1.69 6.23 -6.81
C THR A 290 0.26 6.63 -6.41
N VAL A 291 0.00 6.84 -5.12
CA VAL A 291 -1.31 7.31 -4.65
C VAL A 291 -1.60 8.71 -5.17
N LEU A 292 -0.66 9.64 -5.06
CA LEU A 292 -0.81 11.01 -5.54
C LEU A 292 -1.02 11.08 -7.07
N ASP A 293 -0.27 10.28 -7.83
CA ASP A 293 -0.35 10.17 -9.28
C ASP A 293 -1.64 9.50 -9.75
N SER A 294 -2.17 8.55 -8.98
CA SER A 294 -3.47 7.95 -9.27
C SER A 294 -4.59 8.99 -9.25
N VAL A 295 -4.48 9.99 -8.36
CA VAL A 295 -5.45 11.07 -8.21
C VAL A 295 -5.26 12.16 -9.26
N THR A 296 -4.01 12.61 -9.44
CA THR A 296 -3.68 13.79 -10.26
C THR A 296 -3.46 13.44 -11.74
N ARG A 297 -2.78 12.32 -12.01
CA ARG A 297 -2.33 11.89 -13.35
C ARG A 297 -3.11 10.68 -13.88
N ARG A 298 -3.92 10.01 -13.05
CA ARG A 298 -4.60 8.73 -13.37
C ARG A 298 -3.64 7.63 -13.79
N ARG A 299 -2.44 7.62 -13.20
CA ARG A 299 -1.37 6.67 -13.49
C ARG A 299 -0.91 6.00 -12.22
N THR A 300 -0.65 4.69 -12.29
CA THR A 300 -0.03 3.91 -11.22
C THR A 300 1.09 3.00 -11.75
N ASP A 301 1.39 3.11 -13.04
CA ASP A 301 2.39 2.31 -13.72
C ASP A 301 3.81 2.63 -13.24
N GLY A 302 4.67 1.65 -13.15
CA GLY A 302 6.05 1.84 -12.69
C GLY A 302 6.85 0.55 -12.75
N ALA A 303 8.15 0.66 -12.53
CA ALA A 303 9.06 -0.46 -12.54
C ALA A 303 9.91 -0.51 -11.28
N MET A 304 10.21 -1.73 -10.87
CA MET A 304 11.32 -2.02 -9.96
C MET A 304 12.53 -2.41 -10.82
N VAL A 305 13.66 -1.77 -10.54
CA VAL A 305 14.91 -1.96 -11.27
C VAL A 305 15.98 -2.46 -10.31
N ARG A 306 16.75 -3.45 -10.72
CA ARG A 306 17.81 -4.07 -9.93
C ARG A 306 19.03 -4.38 -10.79
N VAL A 307 20.21 -4.11 -10.24
CA VAL A 307 21.51 -4.53 -10.75
C VAL A 307 22.20 -5.36 -9.66
N MET A 308 22.79 -6.48 -10.04
CA MET A 308 23.57 -7.33 -9.13
C MET A 308 24.90 -7.73 -9.79
N THR A 309 25.98 -7.79 -9.03
CA THR A 309 27.27 -8.29 -9.50
C THR A 309 28.01 -8.98 -8.36
N SER A 310 28.85 -9.96 -8.67
CA SER A 310 29.65 -10.65 -7.66
C SER A 310 30.63 -9.69 -6.98
N VAL A 311 30.73 -9.80 -5.65
CA VAL A 311 31.82 -9.23 -4.88
C VAL A 311 33.04 -10.10 -5.14
N GLY A 312 33.92 -9.63 -6.04
CA GLY A 312 35.18 -10.30 -6.35
C GLY A 312 36.22 -10.08 -5.24
N SER A 313 37.50 -10.08 -5.59
CA SER A 313 38.58 -9.76 -4.65
C SER A 313 38.60 -8.29 -4.20
N ASP A 314 37.92 -7.41 -4.93
CA ASP A 314 37.83 -5.97 -4.65
C ASP A 314 36.35 -5.53 -4.65
N GLU A 315 35.80 -5.32 -3.45
CA GLU A 315 34.41 -4.91 -3.27
C GLU A 315 34.14 -3.49 -3.79
N ALA A 316 35.12 -2.59 -3.69
CA ALA A 316 34.97 -1.21 -4.15
C ALA A 316 34.90 -1.17 -5.68
N ALA A 317 35.73 -1.96 -6.37
CA ALA A 317 35.65 -2.12 -7.81
C ALA A 317 34.31 -2.73 -8.25
N SER A 318 33.81 -3.76 -7.55
CA SER A 318 32.49 -4.35 -7.83
C SER A 318 31.35 -3.34 -7.64
N LEU A 319 31.40 -2.53 -6.57
CA LEU A 319 30.40 -1.48 -6.32
C LEU A 319 30.43 -0.39 -7.40
N ALA A 320 31.62 0.05 -7.82
CA ALA A 320 31.77 1.00 -8.92
C ALA A 320 31.21 0.44 -10.23
N ALA A 321 31.44 -0.86 -10.51
CA ALA A 321 30.88 -1.56 -11.67
C ALA A 321 29.34 -1.57 -11.66
N ALA A 322 28.76 -1.97 -10.52
CA ALA A 322 27.32 -2.02 -10.37
C ALA A 322 26.68 -0.63 -10.50
N SER A 323 27.35 0.40 -9.97
CA SER A 323 26.89 1.79 -10.05
C SER A 323 26.96 2.34 -11.49
N ASP A 324 28.02 2.04 -12.23
CA ASP A 324 28.15 2.38 -13.66
C ASP A 324 27.04 1.72 -14.49
N LEU A 325 26.80 0.42 -14.30
CA LEU A 325 25.73 -0.27 -15.00
C LEU A 325 24.34 0.26 -14.60
N ALA A 326 24.13 0.56 -13.32
CA ALA A 326 22.88 1.18 -12.84
C ALA A 326 22.62 2.55 -13.48
N ALA A 327 23.66 3.38 -13.63
CA ALA A 327 23.59 4.65 -14.31
C ALA A 327 23.18 4.49 -15.78
N ARG A 328 23.88 3.63 -16.53
CA ARG A 328 23.59 3.35 -17.95
C ARG A 328 22.20 2.75 -18.14
N LEU A 329 21.77 1.89 -17.20
CA LEU A 329 20.44 1.32 -17.19
C LEU A 329 19.38 2.41 -17.01
N ALA A 330 19.53 3.29 -16.01
CA ALA A 330 18.60 4.39 -15.75
C ALA A 330 18.44 5.34 -16.95
N GLU A 331 19.51 5.61 -17.69
CA GLU A 331 19.49 6.44 -18.90
C GLU A 331 18.69 5.83 -20.05
N GLN A 332 18.77 4.50 -20.22
CA GLN A 332 18.12 3.79 -21.32
C GLN A 332 16.67 3.40 -21.01
N LEU A 333 16.22 3.54 -19.76
CA LEU A 333 14.88 3.15 -19.32
C LEU A 333 13.70 4.01 -19.81
N PRO A 334 13.79 5.34 -20.07
CA PRO A 334 12.61 6.17 -20.35
C PRO A 334 11.68 5.67 -21.47
N PRO A 335 12.16 5.13 -22.61
CA PRO A 335 11.27 4.56 -23.63
C PRO A 335 10.49 3.31 -23.16
N TYR A 336 11.00 2.62 -22.15
CA TYR A 336 10.43 1.36 -21.62
C TYR A 336 9.64 1.57 -20.32
N VAL A 337 10.00 2.59 -19.55
CA VAL A 337 9.37 2.97 -18.27
C VAL A 337 9.08 4.47 -18.34
N PRO A 338 7.89 4.85 -18.83
CA PRO A 338 7.59 6.24 -19.15
C PRO A 338 7.58 7.16 -17.94
N GLU A 339 8.09 8.38 -18.14
CA GLU A 339 7.93 9.51 -17.24
C GLU A 339 6.47 9.99 -17.15
#